data_AF-A0A0K8RLH2-F1
#
_entry.id   AF-A0A0K8RLH2-F1
#
_cell.length_a   1.000
_cell.length_b   1.000
_cell.length_c   1.000
_cell.angle_alpha   90.00
_cell.angle_beta   90.00
_cell.angle_gamma   90.00
#
_symmetry.space_group_name_H-M   'P 1'
#
loop_
_entity.id
_entity.type
_entity.pdbx_description
1 polymer ?
#
loop_
_entity_poly.entity_id
_entity_poly.type
_entity_poly.pdbx_seq_one_letter_code
_entity_poly.pdbx_strand_id
1 'polypeptide(L)'
;MKVPVYCTKTGVKHLHHKAQEFDVGVYFEANGHGTVLFSKAAETKIKQLAKESEDEKRKAAKMLENIIDLFNQAAGDAISDMLVIEAILALKGLTVQQWDALYADLPNRQLKVQVADRQVISTTDAERQAVTPPGLQEAINNLVKKYKLSRAFVRPSGTEDVVRVYAEADSQESADSLAHEVSLAVFQLAGGVGERPQPGF
;
A
#
# COMPACT_ATOMS: atom_id res chain seq x y z
N MET A 1 -8.11 11.28 8.38
CA MET A 1 -7.27 12.50 8.21
C MET A 1 -7.68 13.22 6.93
N LYS A 2 -7.46 14.54 6.82
CA LYS A 2 -7.75 15.31 5.60
C LYS A 2 -6.45 15.60 4.83
N VAL A 3 -5.79 14.55 4.34
CA VAL A 3 -4.56 14.62 3.54
C VAL A 3 -4.78 14.00 2.15
N PRO A 4 -4.12 14.51 1.09
CA PRO A 4 -4.15 13.87 -0.22
C PRO A 4 -3.56 12.45 -0.17
N VAL A 5 -4.18 11.51 -0.88
CA VAL A 5 -3.72 10.12 -1.00
C VAL A 5 -3.56 9.78 -2.48
N TYR A 6 -2.45 9.12 -2.83
CA TYR A 6 -2.15 8.72 -4.19
C TYR A 6 -1.84 7.22 -4.25
N CYS A 7 -2.29 6.58 -5.30
CA CYS A 7 -1.95 5.18 -5.61
C CYS A 7 -0.97 5.18 -6.78
N THR A 8 0.12 4.41 -6.66
CA THR A 8 1.11 4.22 -7.72
C THR A 8 1.18 2.74 -8.10
N LYS A 9 1.90 2.42 -9.18
CA LYS A 9 2.34 1.04 -9.41
C LYS A 9 3.14 0.55 -8.21
N THR A 10 3.13 -0.76 -7.96
CA THR A 10 3.89 -1.37 -6.88
C THR A 10 5.40 -1.22 -7.15
N GLY A 11 6.18 -1.12 -6.09
CA GLY A 11 7.62 -0.97 -6.14
C GLY A 11 8.03 0.43 -5.70
N VAL A 12 8.98 0.47 -4.78
CA VAL A 12 9.46 1.67 -4.11
C VAL A 12 9.92 2.77 -5.06
N LYS A 13 10.40 2.42 -6.26
CA LYS A 13 10.76 3.39 -7.29
C LYS A 13 9.58 4.31 -7.67
N HIS A 14 8.39 3.75 -7.83
CA HIS A 14 7.19 4.51 -8.20
C HIS A 14 6.67 5.35 -7.04
N LEU A 15 6.65 4.77 -5.84
CA LEU A 15 6.25 5.46 -4.62
C LEU A 15 7.18 6.62 -4.29
N HIS A 16 8.50 6.39 -4.33
CA HIS A 16 9.51 7.41 -4.05
C HIS A 16 9.43 8.59 -5.03
N HIS A 17 9.31 8.32 -6.33
CA HIS A 17 9.13 9.37 -7.34
C HIS A 17 7.86 10.20 -7.08
N LYS A 18 6.75 9.55 -6.69
CA LYS A 18 5.51 10.26 -6.38
C LYS A 18 5.64 11.08 -5.09
N ALA A 19 6.30 10.55 -4.07
CA ALA A 19 6.50 11.21 -2.78
C ALA A 19 7.34 12.51 -2.92
N GLN A 20 8.25 12.59 -3.88
CA GLN A 20 9.05 13.79 -4.17
C GLN A 20 8.23 14.99 -4.67
N GLU A 21 6.99 14.79 -5.11
CA GLU A 21 6.10 15.88 -5.54
C GLU A 21 5.53 16.69 -4.36
N PHE A 22 5.79 16.28 -3.11
CA PHE A 22 5.24 16.90 -1.90
C PHE A 22 6.34 17.46 -1.00
N ASP A 23 5.96 18.43 -0.15
CA ASP A 23 6.85 18.96 0.89
C ASP A 23 7.20 17.90 1.95
N VAL A 24 6.23 17.05 2.28
CA VAL A 24 6.40 15.87 3.14
C VAL A 24 5.69 14.71 2.47
N GLY A 25 6.47 13.79 1.89
CA GLY A 25 5.97 12.62 1.17
C GLY A 25 6.11 11.36 2.02
N VAL A 26 5.02 10.87 2.59
CA VAL A 26 4.97 9.60 3.32
C VAL A 26 4.60 8.47 2.36
N TYR A 27 5.45 7.44 2.23
CA TYR A 27 5.11 6.28 1.41
C TYR A 27 5.49 4.97 2.10
N PHE A 28 4.54 4.03 2.12
CA PHE A 28 4.74 2.67 2.62
C PHE A 28 3.95 1.68 1.75
N GLU A 29 4.53 0.52 1.49
CA GLU A 29 3.83 -0.66 0.99
C GLU A 29 3.31 -1.49 2.17
N ALA A 30 2.22 -2.22 1.97
CA ALA A 30 1.63 -3.07 3.02
C ALA A 30 2.58 -4.19 3.51
N ASN A 31 3.66 -4.48 2.77
CA ASN A 31 4.71 -5.42 3.18
C ASN A 31 5.70 -4.83 4.20
N GLY A 32 5.53 -3.55 4.58
CA GLY A 32 6.37 -2.83 5.55
C GLY A 32 7.48 -1.97 4.93
N HIS A 33 7.71 -2.02 3.61
CA HIS A 33 8.74 -1.19 2.98
C HIS A 33 8.23 0.24 2.78
N GLY A 34 8.90 1.23 3.38
CA GLY A 34 8.62 2.63 3.14
C GLY A 34 9.62 3.57 3.80
N THR A 35 9.40 4.87 3.61
CA THR A 35 10.06 5.95 4.38
C THR A 35 9.29 7.25 4.20
N VAL A 36 9.77 8.34 4.80
CA VAL A 36 9.25 9.69 4.64
C VAL A 36 10.30 10.59 4.01
N LEU A 37 9.91 11.31 2.95
CA LEU A 37 10.76 12.28 2.27
C LEU A 37 10.36 13.71 2.64
N PHE A 38 11.34 14.59 2.68
CA PHE A 38 11.13 16.02 2.90
C PHE A 38 11.71 16.82 1.73
N SER A 39 10.93 17.74 1.17
CA SER A 39 11.44 18.64 0.14
C SER A 39 12.53 19.53 0.73
N LYS A 40 13.51 19.96 -0.08
CA LYS A 40 14.57 20.86 0.41
C LYS A 40 14.01 22.16 0.98
N ALA A 41 12.93 22.68 0.38
CA ALA A 41 12.24 23.85 0.88
C ALA A 41 11.63 23.60 2.28
N ALA A 42 10.98 22.45 2.49
CA ALA A 42 10.42 22.06 3.78
C ALA A 42 11.52 21.87 4.83
N GLU A 43 12.59 21.14 4.52
CA GLU A 43 13.73 20.94 5.42
C GLU A 43 14.34 22.28 5.86
N THR A 44 14.65 23.17 4.91
CA THR A 44 15.23 24.48 5.23
C THR A 44 14.31 25.29 6.14
N LYS A 45 13.01 25.33 5.83
CA LYS A 45 12.03 26.08 6.63
C LYS A 45 11.87 25.52 8.03
N ILE A 46 11.83 24.19 8.19
CA ILE A 46 11.73 23.53 9.49
C ILE A 46 12.98 23.85 10.33
N LYS A 47 14.18 23.70 9.77
CA LYS A 47 15.45 23.98 10.46
C LYS A 47 15.59 25.47 10.84
N GLN A 48 15.09 26.37 10.00
CA GLN A 48 15.04 27.80 10.33
C GLN A 48 14.10 28.07 11.51
N LEU A 49 12.88 27.54 11.46
CA LEU A 49 11.89 27.71 12.54
C LEU A 49 12.36 27.11 13.87
N ALA A 50 13.10 26.00 13.83
CA ALA A 50 13.67 25.35 15.02
C ALA A 50 14.70 26.24 15.75
N LYS A 51 15.34 27.17 15.03
CA LYS A 51 16.32 28.13 15.58
C LYS A 51 15.69 29.47 15.96
N GLU A 52 14.84 30.01 15.08
CA GLU A 52 14.41 31.41 15.14
C GLU A 52 13.03 31.62 15.78
N SER A 53 12.17 30.60 15.82
CA SER A 53 10.83 30.74 16.41
C SER A 53 10.91 30.85 17.94
N GLU A 54 9.81 31.16 18.61
CA GLU A 54 9.71 31.16 20.08
C GLU A 54 8.79 30.05 20.59
N ASP A 55 8.95 29.71 21.88
CA ASP A 55 8.09 28.82 22.66
C ASP A 55 7.66 27.52 21.96
N GLU A 56 6.35 27.33 21.81
CA GLU A 56 5.73 26.10 21.27
C GLU A 56 6.06 25.87 19.80
N LYS A 57 6.18 26.94 18.99
CA LYS A 57 6.56 26.81 17.58
C LYS A 57 7.97 26.27 17.44
N ARG A 58 8.89 26.77 18.27
CA ARG A 58 10.28 26.27 18.32
C ARG A 58 10.33 24.80 18.72
N LYS A 59 9.54 24.41 19.72
CA LYS A 59 9.46 23.02 20.20
C LYS A 59 8.93 22.07 19.12
N ALA A 60 7.86 22.45 18.44
CA ALA A 60 7.29 21.66 17.34
C ALA A 60 8.26 21.57 16.15
N ALA A 61 8.92 22.67 15.77
CA ALA A 61 9.91 22.68 14.69
C ALA A 61 11.13 21.81 15.01
N LYS A 62 11.64 21.84 16.25
CA LYS A 62 12.72 20.94 16.70
C LYS A 62 12.32 19.48 16.66
N MET A 63 11.07 19.16 17.01
CA MET A 63 10.56 17.80 16.90
C MET A 63 10.54 17.32 15.44
N LEU A 64 10.08 18.17 14.51
CA LEU A 64 10.12 17.85 13.07
C LEU A 64 11.56 17.75 12.54
N GLU A 65 12.47 18.62 12.96
CA GLU A 65 13.90 18.55 12.64
C GLU A 65 14.50 17.21 13.07
N ASN A 66 14.24 16.76 14.30
CA ASN A 66 14.71 15.47 14.79
C ASN A 66 14.10 14.28 14.00
N ILE A 67 12.84 14.37 13.59
CA ILE A 67 12.19 13.33 12.77
C ILE A 67 12.82 13.26 11.38
N ILE A 68 13.16 14.40 10.78
CA ILE A 68 13.88 14.46 9.49
C ILE A 68 15.21 13.72 9.59
N ASP A 69 15.96 13.93 10.68
CA ASP A 69 17.27 13.32 10.87
C ASP A 69 17.19 11.83 11.27
N LEU A 70 16.04 11.39 11.81
CA LEU A 70 15.82 9.99 12.19
C LEU A 70 15.40 9.10 11.01
N PHE A 71 14.59 9.63 10.08
CA PHE A 71 14.20 8.90 8.87
C PHE A 71 15.37 8.70 7.91
N ASN A 72 15.51 7.49 7.38
CA ASN A 72 16.40 7.24 6.25
C ASN A 72 15.74 7.71 4.94
N GLN A 73 16.11 8.89 4.45
CA GLN A 73 15.52 9.45 3.22
C GLN A 73 16.08 8.83 1.92
N ALA A 74 17.11 7.97 1.99
CA ALA A 74 17.71 7.34 0.82
C ALA A 74 16.98 6.04 0.40
N ALA A 75 16.54 5.25 1.38
CA ALA A 75 15.81 4.01 1.18
C ALA A 75 15.01 3.66 2.45
N GLY A 76 14.05 2.74 2.33
CA GLY A 76 13.35 2.24 3.51
C GLY A 76 14.28 1.51 4.47
N ASP A 77 14.10 1.78 5.76
CA ASP A 77 14.98 1.32 6.83
C ASP A 77 14.15 0.92 8.05
N ALA A 78 14.00 -0.39 8.24
CA ALA A 78 13.14 -0.93 9.28
C ALA A 78 13.58 -0.52 10.70
N ILE A 79 14.86 -0.25 10.95
CA ILE A 79 15.34 0.18 12.27
C ILE A 79 14.97 1.65 12.49
N SER A 80 15.18 2.49 11.47
CA SER A 80 14.73 3.88 11.47
C SER A 80 13.21 3.97 11.67
N ASP A 81 12.43 3.19 10.91
CA ASP A 81 10.98 3.14 11.00
C ASP A 81 10.52 2.73 12.40
N MET A 82 11.11 1.67 12.98
CA MET A 82 10.81 1.23 14.34
C MET A 82 11.08 2.34 15.36
N LEU A 83 12.24 3.00 15.30
CA LEU A 83 12.59 4.10 16.21
C LEU A 83 11.62 5.29 16.08
N VAL A 84 11.21 5.63 14.86
CA VAL A 84 10.23 6.70 14.64
C VAL A 84 8.87 6.31 15.23
N ILE A 85 8.39 5.09 14.99
CA ILE A 85 7.11 4.62 15.53
C ILE A 85 7.11 4.63 17.06
N GLU A 86 8.17 4.11 17.70
CA GLU A 86 8.32 4.15 19.16
C GLU A 86 8.28 5.59 19.68
N ALA A 87 8.98 6.52 19.03
CA ALA A 87 8.96 7.92 19.39
C ALA A 87 7.56 8.55 19.24
N ILE A 88 6.83 8.25 18.16
CA ILE A 88 5.47 8.75 17.92
C ILE A 88 4.50 8.25 19.00
N LEU A 89 4.54 6.95 19.31
CA LEU A 89 3.69 6.35 20.34
C LEU A 89 3.97 6.96 21.71
N ALA A 90 5.25 7.10 22.08
CA ALA A 90 5.66 7.74 23.34
C ALA A 90 5.20 9.21 23.43
N LEU A 91 5.40 9.99 22.37
CA LEU A 91 5.01 11.41 22.33
C LEU A 91 3.49 11.61 22.37
N LYS A 92 2.71 10.68 21.81
CA LYS A 92 1.26 10.74 21.83
C LYS A 92 0.64 10.06 23.07
N GLY A 93 1.45 9.36 23.87
CA GLY A 93 0.94 8.54 24.97
C GLY A 93 0.01 7.43 24.50
N LEU A 94 0.24 6.87 23.32
CA LEU A 94 -0.57 5.81 22.75
C LEU A 94 0.05 4.44 23.02
N THR A 95 -0.79 3.47 23.39
CA THR A 95 -0.41 2.06 23.32
C THR A 95 -0.56 1.54 21.89
N VAL A 96 0.06 0.39 21.60
CA VAL A 96 -0.08 -0.29 20.30
C VAL A 96 -1.55 -0.60 20.01
N GLN A 97 -2.34 -1.00 21.01
CA GLN A 97 -3.77 -1.29 20.84
C GLN A 97 -4.59 -0.03 20.49
N GLN A 98 -4.23 1.12 21.06
CA GLN A 98 -4.89 2.39 20.73
C GLN A 98 -4.53 2.88 19.33
N TRP A 99 -3.28 2.61 18.90
CA TRP A 99 -2.85 2.88 17.53
C TRP A 99 -3.58 1.97 16.52
N ASP A 100 -3.66 0.67 16.81
CA ASP A 100 -4.40 -0.31 16.00
C ASP A 100 -5.89 0.07 15.86
N ALA A 101 -6.50 0.58 16.93
CA ALA A 101 -7.89 1.01 16.93
C ALA A 101 -8.18 2.33 16.18
N LEU A 102 -7.19 2.98 15.55
CA LEU A 102 -7.41 4.23 14.80
C LEU A 102 -8.32 4.04 13.57
N TYR A 103 -8.32 2.85 12.99
CA TYR A 103 -9.23 2.42 11.93
C TYR A 103 -9.32 0.90 11.93
N ALA A 104 -10.41 0.36 11.38
CA ALA A 104 -10.55 -1.08 11.20
C ALA A 104 -10.25 -1.44 9.74
N ASP A 105 -9.32 -2.34 9.51
CA ASP A 105 -9.10 -2.93 8.20
C ASP A 105 -10.36 -3.68 7.73
N LEU A 106 -10.64 -3.58 6.43
CA LEU A 106 -11.58 -4.51 5.82
C LEU A 106 -10.95 -5.90 5.80
N PRO A 107 -11.71 -6.96 6.11
CA PRO A 107 -11.29 -8.32 5.84
C PRO A 107 -10.79 -8.45 4.39
N ASN A 108 -9.61 -9.03 4.23
CA ASN A 108 -8.94 -9.11 2.95
C ASN A 108 -8.19 -10.43 2.78
N ARG A 109 -7.91 -10.77 1.52
CA ARG A 109 -7.22 -12.00 1.12
C ARG A 109 -6.33 -11.73 -0.09
N GLN A 110 -5.10 -12.25 -0.01
CA GLN A 110 -4.16 -12.24 -1.12
C GLN A 110 -3.79 -13.66 -1.53
N LEU A 111 -4.01 -13.97 -2.82
CA LEU A 111 -3.76 -15.28 -3.41
C LEU A 111 -2.77 -15.17 -4.58
N LYS A 112 -2.25 -16.32 -4.98
CA LYS A 112 -1.42 -16.49 -6.17
C LYS A 112 -2.07 -17.50 -7.10
N VAL A 113 -2.14 -17.17 -8.38
CA VAL A 113 -2.59 -18.08 -9.45
C VAL A 113 -1.39 -18.33 -10.36
N GLN A 114 -1.04 -19.61 -10.53
CA GLN A 114 0.01 -19.99 -11.47
C GLN A 114 -0.53 -19.90 -12.89
N VAL A 115 0.26 -19.30 -13.79
CA VAL A 115 -0.09 -19.10 -15.20
C VAL A 115 1.04 -19.58 -16.09
N ALA A 116 0.72 -19.99 -17.32
CA ALA A 116 1.74 -20.41 -18.28
C ALA A 116 2.70 -19.27 -18.64
N ASP A 117 2.15 -18.06 -18.79
CA ASP A 117 2.90 -16.83 -19.06
C ASP A 117 2.22 -15.66 -18.35
N ARG A 118 2.93 -15.03 -17.41
CA ARG A 118 2.41 -13.86 -16.67
C ARG A 118 2.27 -12.60 -17.53
N GLN A 119 2.96 -12.52 -18.66
CA GLN A 119 2.92 -11.37 -19.55
C GLN A 119 1.58 -11.25 -20.30
N VAL A 120 0.74 -12.30 -20.26
CA VAL A 120 -0.63 -12.25 -20.76
C VAL A 120 -1.49 -11.19 -20.06
N ILE A 121 -1.16 -10.87 -18.79
CA ILE A 121 -1.82 -9.82 -18.03
C ILE A 121 -1.01 -8.54 -18.10
N SER A 122 -1.59 -7.53 -18.75
CA SER A 122 -1.15 -6.14 -18.67
C SER A 122 -2.15 -5.32 -17.86
N THR A 123 -1.67 -4.28 -17.19
CA THR A 123 -2.50 -3.47 -16.28
C THR A 123 -2.35 -1.97 -16.53
N THR A 124 -3.36 -1.21 -16.10
CA THR A 124 -3.40 0.25 -16.11
C THR A 124 -3.85 0.77 -14.75
N ASP A 125 -3.95 2.09 -14.61
CA ASP A 125 -4.50 2.77 -13.43
C ASP A 125 -3.84 2.31 -12.11
N ALA A 126 -2.53 2.55 -11.99
CA ALA A 126 -1.73 2.08 -10.86
C ALA A 126 -1.83 0.56 -10.61
N GLU A 127 -1.94 -0.23 -11.68
CA GLU A 127 -2.09 -1.68 -11.66
C GLU A 127 -3.43 -2.18 -11.06
N ARG A 128 -4.42 -1.30 -10.91
CA ARG A 128 -5.74 -1.64 -10.35
C ARG A 128 -6.69 -2.25 -11.37
N GLN A 129 -6.40 -2.07 -12.66
CA GLN A 129 -7.25 -2.58 -13.75
C GLN A 129 -6.42 -3.40 -14.74
N ALA A 130 -6.90 -4.61 -15.05
CA ALA A 130 -6.38 -5.41 -16.14
C ALA A 130 -6.84 -4.84 -17.49
N VAL A 131 -5.91 -4.73 -18.43
CA VAL A 131 -6.17 -4.36 -19.83
C VAL A 131 -6.26 -5.63 -20.68
N THR A 132 -5.39 -6.60 -20.40
CA THR A 132 -5.40 -7.92 -21.04
C THR A 132 -5.41 -9.01 -19.97
N PRO A 133 -5.94 -10.22 -20.31
CA PRO A 133 -6.70 -10.53 -21.52
C PRO A 133 -8.07 -9.85 -21.55
N PRO A 134 -8.65 -9.63 -22.76
CA PRO A 134 -10.00 -9.08 -22.89
C PRO A 134 -11.03 -9.87 -22.08
N GLY A 135 -11.97 -9.16 -21.45
CA GLY A 135 -13.01 -9.75 -20.61
C GLY A 135 -12.60 -10.02 -19.15
N LEU A 136 -11.29 -10.09 -18.82
CA LEU A 136 -10.87 -10.34 -17.43
C LEU A 136 -11.31 -9.22 -16.48
N GLN A 137 -11.10 -7.96 -16.85
CA GLN A 137 -11.51 -6.84 -15.99
C GLN A 137 -13.04 -6.73 -15.87
N GLU A 138 -13.78 -7.05 -16.93
CA GLU A 138 -15.25 -7.08 -16.89
C GLU A 138 -15.75 -8.16 -15.94
N ALA A 139 -15.14 -9.35 -15.98
CA ALA A 139 -15.43 -10.42 -15.03
C ALA A 139 -15.16 -9.97 -13.60
N ILE A 140 -13.99 -9.38 -13.31
CA ILE A 140 -13.65 -8.85 -11.97
C ILE A 140 -14.68 -7.81 -11.52
N ASN A 141 -15.02 -6.84 -12.37
CA ASN A 141 -16.00 -5.81 -12.05
C ASN A 141 -17.38 -6.40 -11.70
N ASN A 142 -17.80 -7.46 -12.39
CA ASN A 142 -19.08 -8.13 -12.11
C ASN A 142 -19.03 -8.95 -10.82
N LEU A 143 -17.90 -9.57 -10.50
CA LEU A 143 -17.71 -10.29 -9.24
C LEU A 143 -17.72 -9.35 -8.04
N VAL A 144 -17.00 -8.22 -8.12
CA VAL A 144 -16.94 -7.21 -7.05
C VAL A 144 -18.34 -6.70 -6.67
N LYS A 145 -19.21 -6.45 -7.66
CA LYS A 145 -20.60 -5.98 -7.43
C LYS A 145 -21.47 -6.93 -6.58
N LYS A 146 -21.11 -8.20 -6.44
CA LYS A 146 -21.86 -9.18 -5.64
C LYS A 146 -21.69 -8.97 -4.13
N TYR A 147 -20.61 -8.32 -3.71
CA TYR A 147 -20.21 -8.17 -2.30
C TYR A 147 -20.29 -6.70 -1.86
N LYS A 148 -20.36 -6.47 -0.54
CA LYS A 148 -20.39 -5.12 0.03
C LYS A 148 -18.99 -4.67 0.42
N LEU A 149 -18.76 -3.35 0.36
CA LEU A 149 -17.46 -2.71 0.65
C LEU A 149 -16.30 -3.45 -0.03
N SER A 150 -16.53 -3.90 -1.25
CA SER A 150 -15.66 -4.87 -1.91
C SER A 150 -14.77 -4.21 -2.94
N ARG A 151 -13.57 -4.78 -3.07
CA ARG A 151 -12.62 -4.43 -4.12
C ARG A 151 -11.76 -5.63 -4.43
N ALA A 152 -11.48 -5.86 -5.71
CA ALA A 152 -10.51 -6.85 -6.13
C ALA A 152 -9.73 -6.34 -7.34
N PHE A 153 -8.47 -6.76 -7.44
CA PHE A 153 -7.62 -6.50 -8.59
C PHE A 153 -6.59 -7.60 -8.74
N VAL A 154 -6.03 -7.70 -9.94
CA VAL A 154 -5.05 -8.71 -10.31
C VAL A 154 -3.87 -8.05 -10.98
N ARG A 155 -2.68 -8.58 -10.73
CA ARG A 155 -1.46 -8.10 -11.39
C ARG A 155 -0.44 -9.22 -11.54
N PRO A 156 0.39 -9.19 -12.60
CA PRO A 156 1.50 -10.12 -12.69
C PRO A 156 2.50 -9.88 -11.54
N SER A 157 3.03 -10.96 -10.96
CA SER A 157 4.19 -10.83 -10.06
C SER A 157 5.39 -10.34 -10.86
N GLY A 158 6.27 -9.54 -10.27
CA GLY A 158 7.50 -9.05 -10.91
C GLY A 158 8.60 -10.10 -10.98
N THR A 159 8.58 -11.07 -10.07
CA THR A 159 9.70 -11.98 -9.74
C THR A 159 9.36 -13.46 -9.95
N GLU A 160 8.10 -13.79 -10.19
CA GLU A 160 7.60 -15.17 -10.25
C GLU A 160 6.57 -15.28 -11.39
N ASP A 161 6.44 -16.44 -12.01
CA ASP A 161 5.43 -16.71 -13.05
C ASP A 161 4.06 -17.03 -12.43
N VAL A 162 3.57 -16.06 -11.66
CA VAL A 162 2.27 -16.09 -11.01
C VAL A 162 1.57 -14.75 -11.18
N VAL A 163 0.26 -14.78 -11.12
CA VAL A 163 -0.60 -13.61 -11.00
C VAL A 163 -1.03 -13.48 -9.54
N ARG A 164 -0.84 -12.29 -8.96
CA ARG A 164 -1.31 -11.98 -7.61
C ARG A 164 -2.75 -11.52 -7.71
N VAL A 165 -3.62 -12.10 -6.88
CA VAL A 165 -5.02 -11.72 -6.73
C VAL A 165 -5.18 -11.12 -5.35
N TYR A 166 -5.73 -9.92 -5.27
CA TYR A 166 -6.11 -9.28 -4.01
C TYR A 166 -7.62 -9.08 -4.00
N ALA A 167 -8.26 -9.37 -2.87
CA ALA A 167 -9.64 -9.00 -2.62
C ALA A 167 -9.83 -8.53 -1.16
N GLU A 168 -10.73 -7.57 -0.97
CA GLU A 168 -11.24 -7.12 0.33
C GLU A 168 -12.76 -7.00 0.25
N ALA A 169 -13.45 -7.15 1.39
CA ALA A 169 -14.91 -7.04 1.50
C ALA A 169 -15.32 -6.70 2.95
N ASP A 170 -16.62 -6.59 3.20
CA ASP A 170 -17.20 -6.32 4.52
C ASP A 170 -17.08 -7.48 5.54
N SER A 171 -16.86 -8.72 5.08
CA SER A 171 -16.64 -9.89 5.94
C SER A 171 -15.51 -10.78 5.42
N GLN A 172 -14.91 -11.58 6.31
CA GLN A 172 -13.86 -12.52 5.92
C GLN A 172 -14.37 -13.54 4.90
N GLU A 173 -15.59 -14.07 5.10
CA GLU A 173 -16.23 -15.00 4.17
C GLU A 173 -16.44 -14.39 2.77
N SER A 174 -16.85 -13.12 2.70
CA SER A 174 -17.02 -12.38 1.45
C SER A 174 -15.67 -12.13 0.75
N ALA A 175 -14.65 -11.73 1.51
CA ALA A 175 -13.32 -11.47 0.97
C ALA A 175 -12.67 -12.75 0.42
N ASP A 176 -12.83 -13.86 1.14
CA ASP A 176 -12.35 -15.17 0.75
C ASP A 176 -13.06 -15.71 -0.49
N SER A 177 -14.40 -15.57 -0.53
CA SER A 177 -15.22 -15.96 -1.68
C SER A 177 -14.87 -15.13 -2.92
N LEU A 178 -14.75 -13.80 -2.78
CA LEU A 178 -14.37 -12.91 -3.87
C LEU A 178 -12.96 -13.22 -4.39
N ALA A 179 -11.98 -13.43 -3.50
CA ALA A 179 -10.63 -13.79 -3.88
C ALA A 179 -10.59 -15.11 -4.67
N HIS A 180 -11.38 -16.10 -4.24
CA HIS A 180 -11.52 -17.38 -4.93
C HIS A 180 -12.16 -17.23 -6.31
N GLU A 181 -13.30 -16.55 -6.42
CA GLU A 181 -13.99 -16.32 -7.70
C GLU A 181 -13.10 -15.57 -8.70
N VAL A 182 -12.37 -14.54 -8.25
CA VAL A 182 -11.42 -13.80 -9.10
C VAL A 182 -10.25 -14.69 -9.51
N SER A 183 -9.76 -15.54 -8.61
CA SER A 183 -8.68 -16.49 -8.94
C SER A 183 -9.11 -17.49 -10.02
N LEU A 184 -10.36 -17.95 -9.98
CA LEU A 184 -10.93 -18.80 -11.03
C LEU A 184 -11.03 -18.05 -12.37
N ALA A 185 -11.44 -16.79 -12.36
CA ALA A 185 -11.48 -15.97 -13.57
C ALA A 185 -10.10 -15.77 -14.19
N VAL A 186 -9.08 -15.50 -13.35
CA VAL A 186 -7.67 -15.45 -13.80
C VAL A 186 -7.25 -16.79 -14.39
N PHE A 187 -7.50 -17.90 -13.68
CA PHE A 187 -7.10 -19.22 -14.16
C PHE A 187 -7.74 -19.55 -15.51
N GLN A 188 -9.01 -19.22 -15.71
CA GLN A 188 -9.74 -19.52 -16.94
C GLN A 188 -9.35 -18.60 -18.11
N LEU A 189 -9.19 -17.30 -17.86
CA LEU A 189 -9.04 -16.30 -18.92
C LEU A 189 -7.57 -15.99 -19.24
N ALA A 190 -6.66 -16.17 -18.28
CA ALA A 190 -5.25 -15.82 -18.39
C ALA A 190 -4.32 -17.04 -18.49
N GLY A 191 -4.83 -18.19 -18.93
CA GLY A 191 -4.00 -19.39 -19.15
C GLY A 191 -3.42 -19.96 -17.86
N GLY A 192 -4.26 -20.12 -16.85
CA GLY A 192 -3.90 -20.77 -15.59
C GLY A 192 -3.40 -22.20 -15.81
N VAL A 193 -2.39 -22.59 -15.03
CA VAL A 193 -1.77 -23.92 -15.06
C VAL A 193 -1.63 -24.49 -13.67
N GLY A 194 -1.42 -25.80 -13.57
CA GLY A 194 -1.31 -26.49 -12.29
C GLY A 194 -2.66 -26.73 -11.64
N GLU A 195 -2.71 -26.67 -10.31
CA GLU A 195 -3.92 -26.91 -9.55
C GLU A 195 -4.91 -25.75 -9.72
N ARG A 196 -6.15 -26.11 -10.06
CA ARG A 196 -7.25 -25.15 -10.10
C ARG A 196 -7.47 -24.57 -8.70
N PRO A 197 -7.65 -23.25 -8.54
CA PRO A 197 -7.95 -22.63 -7.27
C PRO A 197 -9.10 -23.38 -6.56
N GLN A 198 -8.89 -23.77 -5.30
CA GLN A 198 -9.87 -24.47 -4.47
C GLN A 198 -10.52 -23.48 -3.49
N PRO A 199 -11.80 -23.70 -3.12
CA PRO A 199 -12.44 -23.00 -2.03
C PRO A 199 -11.93 -23.62 -0.72
N GLY A 200 -10.82 -23.12 -0.20
CA GLY A 200 -10.20 -23.65 1.00
C GLY A 200 -9.29 -22.61 1.62
N PHE A 201 -9.87 -21.82 2.52
CA PHE A 201 -9.16 -20.94 3.45
C PHE A 201 -9.61 -21.31 4.86
#